data_AF-A0A8C7Y1B9-F1
#
_entry.id   AF-A0A8C7Y1B9-F1
#
_cell.length_a   1.000
_cell.length_b   1.000
_cell.length_c   1.000
_cell.angle_alpha   90.00
_cell.angle_beta   90.00
_cell.angle_gamma   90.00
#
_symmetry.space_group_name_H-M   'P 1'
#
loop_
_entity.id
_entity.type
_entity.pdbx_description
1 polymer ?
#
loop_
_entity_poly.entity_id
_entity_poly.type
_entity_poly.pdbx_seq_one_letter_code
_entity_poly.pdbx_strand_id
1 'polypeptide(L)' 'ILQNITEIGRCAKAYCEHTARSVPTLSDAVLTLIEMGFNVDTLPVYAKRSQRMVITARK' A
#
# COMPACT_ATOMS: atom_id res chain seq x y z
N ILE A 1 -5.03 7.57 -10.87
CA ILE A 1 -5.43 6.83 -9.63
C ILE A 1 -5.30 5.32 -9.83
N LEU A 2 -5.98 4.69 -10.80
CA LEU A 2 -5.85 3.25 -11.07
C LEU A 2 -4.41 2.81 -11.37
N GLN A 3 -3.63 3.64 -12.07
CA GLN A 3 -2.23 3.31 -12.37
C GLN A 3 -1.34 3.18 -11.12
N ASN A 4 -1.51 4.04 -10.10
CA ASN A 4 -0.74 3.91 -8.85
C ASN A 4 -1.04 2.60 -8.11
N ILE A 5 -2.29 2.14 -8.14
CA ILE A 5 -2.67 0.88 -7.46
C ILE A 5 -2.03 -0.31 -8.17
N THR A 6 -2.06 -0.31 -9.51
CA THR A 6 -1.41 -1.36 -10.32
C THR A 6 0.12 -1.33 -10.20
N GLU A 7 0.72 -0.14 -10.08
CA GLU A 7 2.16 0.03 -9.85
C GLU A 7 2.58 -0.57 -8.51
N ILE A 8 1.88 -0.21 -7.43
CA ILE A 8 2.11 -0.74 -6.07
C ILE A 8 1.94 -2.26 -6.06
N GLY A 9 0.90 -2.78 -6.73
CA GLY A 9 0.67 -4.23 -6.82
C GLY A 9 1.79 -4.97 -7.56
N ARG A 10 2.38 -4.37 -8.61
CA ARG A 10 3.52 -4.95 -9.33
C ARG A 10 4.80 -4.95 -8.48
N CYS A 11 5.10 -3.84 -7.80
CA CYS A 11 6.26 -3.75 -6.90
C CYS A 11 6.14 -4.71 -5.71
N ALA A 12 4.97 -4.78 -5.06
CA ALA A 12 4.74 -5.69 -3.95
C ALA A 12 4.84 -7.16 -4.38
N LYS A 13 4.35 -7.51 -5.58
CA LYS A 13 4.49 -8.87 -6.14
C LYS A 13 5.97 -9.24 -6.34
N ALA A 14 6.76 -8.34 -6.94
CA ALA A 14 8.19 -8.57 -7.13
C ALA A 14 8.91 -8.77 -5.78
N TYR A 15 8.55 -7.99 -4.76
CA TYR A 15 9.13 -8.12 -3.41
C TYR A 15 8.83 -9.49 -2.76
N CYS A 16 7.63 -10.02 -2.98
CA CYS A 16 7.23 -11.33 -2.49
C CYS A 16 8.00 -12.47 -3.19
N GLU A 17 8.22 -12.35 -4.50
CA GLU A 17 9.01 -13.31 -5.28
C GLU A 17 10.47 -13.40 -4.76
N HIS A 18 11.05 -12.28 -4.32
CA HIS A 18 12.38 -12.27 -3.70
C HIS A 18 12.45 -12.92 -2.31
N THR A 19 11.33 -13.03 -1.61
CA THR A 19 11.27 -13.66 -0.27
C THR A 19 10.69 -15.08 -0.30
N ALA A 20 10.49 -15.67 -1.48
CA ALA A 20 9.88 -16.99 -1.71
C ALA A 20 8.49 -17.15 -1.07
N ARG A 21 7.79 -16.04 -0.81
CA ARG A 21 6.44 -16.01 -0.23
C ARG A 21 5.44 -15.60 -1.30
N SER A 22 4.26 -16.21 -1.28
CA SER A 22 3.18 -15.89 -2.24
C SER A 22 2.26 -14.75 -1.79
N VAL A 23 2.24 -14.44 -0.48
CA VAL A 23 1.35 -13.43 0.11
C VAL A 23 2.18 -12.25 0.65
N PRO A 24 1.96 -11.02 0.16
CA PRO A 24 2.58 -9.83 0.72
C PRO A 24 2.13 -9.59 2.15
N THR A 25 3.09 -9.31 3.01
CA THR A 25 2.84 -8.87 4.39
C THR A 25 2.66 -7.35 4.45
N LEU A 26 2.11 -6.86 5.57
CA LEU A 26 2.02 -5.42 5.85
C LEU A 26 3.39 -4.73 5.74
N SER A 27 4.46 -5.39 6.18
CA SER A 27 5.82 -4.88 6.09
C SER A 27 6.29 -4.70 4.64
N ASP A 28 5.95 -5.65 3.75
CA ASP A 28 6.31 -5.56 2.32
C ASP A 28 5.59 -4.38 1.65
N ALA A 29 4.33 -4.12 2.03
CA ALA A 29 3.57 -2.97 1.54
C ALA A 29 4.13 -1.63 2.03
N VAL A 30 4.55 -1.55 3.30
CA VAL A 30 5.21 -0.35 3.85
C VAL A 30 6.52 -0.10 3.12
N LEU A 31 7.32 -1.14 2.88
CA LEU A 31 8.60 -1.02 2.18
C LEU A 31 8.43 -0.60 0.72
N THR A 32 7.44 -1.18 0.03
CA THR A 32 7.06 -0.76 -1.33
C THR A 32 6.68 0.73 -1.38
N LEU A 33 5.93 1.23 -0.40
CA LEU A 33 5.57 2.64 -0.32
C LEU A 33 6.81 3.53 -0.12
N ILE A 34 7.75 3.13 0.75
CA ILE A 34 9.01 3.86 0.98
C ILE A 34 9.86 3.89 -0.30
N GLU A 35 10.01 2.75 -0.99
CA GLU A 35 10.75 2.66 -2.26
C GLU A 35 10.15 3.55 -3.36
N MET A 36 8.82 3.69 -3.37
CA MET A 36 8.11 4.59 -4.28
C MET A 36 8.18 6.07 -3.86
N GLY A 37 8.96 6.42 -2.83
CA GLY A 37 9.17 7.78 -2.35
C GLY A 37 8.05 8.31 -1.45
N PHE A 38 7.18 7.44 -0.93
CA PHE A 38 6.08 7.84 -0.06
C PHE A 38 6.51 7.92 1.41
N ASN A 39 6.18 9.04 2.07
CA ASN A 39 6.44 9.22 3.49
C ASN A 39 5.38 8.49 4.35
N VAL A 40 5.72 7.28 4.79
CA VAL A 40 4.86 6.40 5.58
C VAL A 40 4.52 6.93 6.98
N ASP A 41 5.32 7.84 7.56
CA ASP A 41 5.05 8.44 8.87
C ASP A 41 3.83 9.36 8.86
N THR A 42 3.50 9.88 7.67
CA THR A 42 2.30 10.69 7.47
C THR A 42 1.04 9.86 7.28
N LEU A 43 1.17 8.55 7.04
CA LEU A 43 0.06 7.63 6.76
C LEU A 43 -0.95 7.55 7.92
N PRO A 44 -0.54 7.45 9.21
CA PRO A 44 -1.48 7.45 10.34
C PRO A 44 -2.22 8.78 10.50
N VAL A 45 -1.53 9.90 10.27
CA VAL A 45 -2.14 11.24 10.31
C VAL A 45 -3.15 11.41 9.17
N TYR A 46 -2.79 10.95 7.97
CA TYR A 46 -3.67 10.91 6.81
C TYR A 46 -4.86 9.95 6.99
N ALA A 47 -4.69 8.85 7.73
CA ALA A 47 -5.76 7.91 8.07
C ALA A 47 -6.76 8.47 9.09
N LYS A 48 -6.30 9.30 10.03
CA LYS A 48 -7.14 9.93 11.08
C LYS A 48 -7.93 11.16 10.61
N ARG A 49 -7.73 11.64 9.37
CA ARG A 49 -8.48 12.80 8.84
C ARG A 49 -9.97 12.48 8.70
N SER A 50 -10.81 13.22 9.43
CA SER A 50 -12.27 13.08 9.49
C SER A 50 -13.01 13.27 8.16
N GLN A 51 -12.38 13.89 7.16
CA GLN A 51 -12.97 14.19 5.84
C GLN A 51 -12.80 13.07 4.80
N ARG A 52 -12.59 11.82 5.23
CA ARG A 52 -12.74 10.69 4.31
C ARG A 52 -14.21 10.30 4.25
N MET A 53 -14.92 10.78 3.22
CA MET A 53 -16.11 10.07 2.75
C MET A 53 -15.67 8.71 2.21
N VAL A 54 -15.66 7.69 3.08
CA VAL A 54 -15.54 6.29 2.67
C VAL A 54 -16.96 5.76 2.53
N ILE A 55 -17.44 5.64 1.29
CA ILE A 55 -18.54 4.71 1.02
C ILE A 55 -17.94 3.32 1.16
N THR A 56 -18.09 2.71 2.33
CA THR A 56 -17.69 1.32 2.53
C THR A 56 -18.68 0.48 1.75
N ALA A 57 -18.29 0.04 0.56
CA ALA A 57 -19.06 -0.94 -0.20
C ALA A 57 -19.05 -2.25 0.61
N ARG A 58 -20.12 -2.50 1.36
CA ARG A 58 -20.39 -3.82 1.91
C ARG A 58 -20.97 -4.68 0.78
N LYS A 59 -20.54 -5.94 0.76
CA LYS A 59 -21.12 -6.97 -0.12
C LYS A 59 -22.59 -7.19 0.23
#